data_AF-A0AAV8XC24-F1
#
_entry.id   AF-A0AAV8XC24-F1
#
_cell.length_a   1.000
_cell.length_b   1.000
_cell.length_c   1.000
_cell.angle_alpha   90.00
_cell.angle_beta   90.00
_cell.angle_gamma   90.00
#
_symmetry.space_group_name_H-M   'P 1'
#
loop_
_entity.id
_entity.type
_entity.pdbx_description
1 polymer ?
#
loop_
_entity_poly.entity_id
_entity_poly.type
_entity_poly.pdbx_seq_one_letter_code
_entity_poly.pdbx_strand_id
1 'polypeptide(L)'
;MLLPVYLERNSRTQRLDDHKNIVVSEEPVMCTNCAEIIQNSFEFKSTCLYTHNYIVPFVNEKENSKLDLREIYLCKKGHEDIEVSEADTVCGFCMSLLKSCPFLSLDNKDEDVTLVKMMINKCFPELLSLTRIL
;
A
#
# COMPACT_ATOMS: atom_id res chain seq x y z
N MET A 1 16.51 -12.47 -2.78
CA MET A 1 16.94 -12.65 -4.18
C MET A 1 15.73 -12.46 -5.07
N LEU A 2 15.56 -11.28 -5.66
CA LEU A 2 14.56 -11.06 -6.71
C LEU A 2 15.34 -10.64 -7.95
N LEU A 3 15.19 -11.43 -9.02
CA LEU A 3 15.91 -11.28 -10.27
C LEU A 3 15.51 -9.97 -10.96
N PRO A 4 16.45 -9.22 -11.55
CA PRO A 4 16.09 -8.12 -12.44
C PRO A 4 15.45 -8.72 -13.69
N VAL A 5 14.20 -8.35 -13.97
CA VAL A 5 13.54 -8.62 -15.24
C VAL A 5 14.23 -7.76 -16.31
N TYR A 6 15.40 -8.20 -16.75
CA TYR A 6 15.99 -7.74 -18.00
C TYR A 6 15.15 -8.36 -19.12
N LEU A 7 14.36 -7.53 -19.79
CA LEU A 7 13.74 -7.88 -21.06
C LEU A 7 14.87 -8.02 -22.10
N GLU A 8 15.22 -9.27 -22.41
CA GLU A 8 16.09 -9.59 -23.54
C GLU A 8 15.43 -9.12 -24.84
N ARG A 9 16.17 -8.28 -25.58
CA ARG A 9 15.86 -7.88 -26.95
C ARG A 9 15.74 -9.12 -27.82
N ASN A 10 14.59 -9.33 -28.45
CA ASN A 10 14.53 -10.17 -29.65
C ASN A 10 13.76 -9.46 -30.75
N SER A 11 14.33 -9.48 -31.95
CA SER A 11 13.85 -8.74 -33.11
C SER A 11 13.03 -9.66 -34.02
N ARG A 12 11.92 -9.10 -34.56
CA ARG A 12 11.04 -9.60 -35.64
C ARG A 12 9.93 -10.57 -35.22
N THR A 13 8.66 -10.15 -35.36
CA THR A 13 7.81 -10.39 -36.56
C THR A 13 6.46 -9.64 -36.44
N GLN A 14 6.20 -8.67 -37.34
CA GLN A 14 4.85 -8.10 -37.49
C GLN A 14 3.92 -9.15 -38.12
N ARG A 15 2.87 -9.56 -37.39
CA ARG A 15 1.72 -10.30 -37.94
C ARG A 15 0.59 -9.30 -38.18
N LEU A 16 0.19 -9.15 -39.44
CA LEU A 16 -1.00 -8.40 -39.83
C LEU A 16 -2.19 -9.38 -39.77
N ASP A 17 -3.15 -9.13 -38.88
CA ASP A 17 -4.44 -9.83 -38.89
C ASP A 17 -5.37 -9.13 -39.89
N ASP A 18 -5.61 -9.77 -41.04
CA ASP A 18 -6.32 -9.23 -42.22
C ASP A 18 -7.80 -8.85 -42.00
N HIS A 19 -8.29 -8.81 -40.75
CA HIS A 19 -9.69 -8.53 -40.42
C HIS A 19 -9.90 -7.34 -39.48
N LYS A 20 -8.85 -6.67 -39.01
CA LYS A 20 -8.96 -5.39 -38.28
C LYS A 20 -7.75 -4.54 -38.62
N ASN A 21 -7.97 -3.27 -39.02
CA ASN A 21 -6.94 -2.23 -39.16
C ASN A 21 -6.31 -1.85 -37.79
N ILE A 22 -5.95 -2.83 -36.97
CA ILE A 22 -5.28 -2.64 -35.70
C ILE A 22 -3.84 -3.08 -35.93
N VAL A 23 -2.97 -2.09 -36.14
CA VAL A 23 -1.53 -2.30 -36.03
C VAL A 23 -1.26 -2.54 -34.56
N VAL A 24 -1.11 -3.80 -34.17
CA VAL A 24 -0.61 -4.15 -32.82
C VAL A 24 0.87 -3.76 -32.82
N SER A 25 1.17 -2.60 -32.25
CA SER A 25 2.55 -2.17 -32.05
C SER A 25 3.20 -3.07 -30.99
N GLU A 26 4.30 -3.73 -31.34
CA GLU A 26 5.17 -4.40 -30.37
C GLU A 26 6.06 -3.39 -29.61
N GLU A 27 5.90 -2.09 -29.84
CA GLU A 27 6.66 -1.07 -29.13
C GLU A 27 6.20 -0.92 -27.68
N PRO A 28 7.12 -0.53 -26.77
CA PRO A 28 6.77 -0.31 -25.37
C PRO A 28 5.63 0.71 -25.25
N VAL A 29 4.50 0.26 -24.69
CA VAL A 29 3.32 1.10 -24.44
C VAL A 29 3.55 2.07 -23.27
N MET A 30 4.60 1.84 -22.48
CA MET A 30 4.87 2.54 -21.23
C MET A 30 6.37 2.81 -21.07
N CYS A 31 6.72 4.03 -20.67
CA CYS A 31 8.10 4.36 -20.31
C CYS A 31 8.46 3.84 -18.90
N THR A 32 9.75 3.66 -18.62
CA THR A 32 10.25 3.13 -17.34
C THR A 32 9.77 3.94 -16.14
N ASN A 33 9.70 5.28 -16.25
CA ASN A 33 9.21 6.15 -15.17
C ASN A 33 7.74 5.87 -14.83
N CYS A 34 6.88 5.68 -15.83
CA CYS A 34 5.49 5.30 -15.60
C CYS A 34 5.38 3.90 -14.97
N ALA A 35 6.22 2.95 -15.39
CA ALA A 35 6.25 1.62 -14.81
C ALA A 35 6.68 1.64 -13.34
N GLU A 36 7.69 2.43 -12.99
CA GLU A 36 8.15 2.62 -11.61
C GLU A 36 7.08 3.26 -10.71
N ILE A 37 6.38 4.30 -11.20
CA ILE A 37 5.27 4.92 -10.46
C ILE A 37 4.16 3.90 -10.19
N ILE A 38 3.81 3.06 -11.17
CA ILE A 38 2.80 2.01 -11.01
C ILE A 38 3.28 0.95 -10.01
N GLN A 39 4.53 0.52 -10.11
CA GLN A 39 5.12 -0.46 -9.20
C GLN A 39 5.09 0.05 -7.76
N ASN A 40 5.56 1.28 -7.52
CA ASN A 40 5.54 1.91 -6.19
C ASN A 40 4.10 2.04 -5.66
N SER A 41 3.15 2.41 -6.52
CA SER A 41 1.72 2.48 -6.14
C SER A 41 1.14 1.11 -5.79
N PHE A 42 1.53 0.06 -6.52
CA PHE A 42 1.12 -1.32 -6.28
C PHE A 42 1.72 -1.86 -4.98
N GLU A 43 2.99 -1.59 -4.70
CA GLU A 43 3.65 -2.00 -3.45
C GLU A 43 3.02 -1.32 -2.24
N PHE A 44 2.74 -0.02 -2.35
CA PHE A 44 1.99 0.70 -1.33
C PHE A 44 0.60 0.08 -1.13
N LYS A 45 -0.16 -0.18 -2.20
CA LYS A 45 -1.48 -0.82 -2.14
C LYS A 45 -1.43 -2.17 -1.41
N SER A 46 -0.49 -3.01 -1.84
CA SER A 46 -0.34 -4.38 -1.34
C SER A 46 0.03 -4.39 0.12
N THR A 47 0.92 -3.48 0.54
CA THR A 47 1.31 -3.28 1.94
C THR A 47 0.11 -2.88 2.79
N CYS A 48 -0.67 -1.90 2.33
CA CYS A 48 -1.87 -1.45 3.03
C CYS A 48 -2.92 -2.56 3.15
N LEU A 49 -3.17 -3.32 2.09
CA LEU A 49 -4.14 -4.41 2.10
C LEU A 49 -3.68 -5.56 3.01
N TYR A 50 -2.40 -5.89 3.01
CA TYR A 50 -1.83 -6.87 3.94
C TYR A 50 -2.05 -6.44 5.39
N THR A 51 -1.71 -5.18 5.72
CA THR A 51 -1.90 -4.62 7.06
C THR A 51 -3.37 -4.65 7.46
N HIS A 52 -4.27 -4.28 6.54
CA HIS A 52 -5.71 -4.34 6.76
C HIS A 52 -6.20 -5.74 7.10
N ASN A 53 -5.87 -6.73 6.27
CA ASN A 53 -6.28 -8.12 6.47
C ASN A 53 -5.72 -8.69 7.78
N TYR A 54 -4.56 -8.21 8.23
CA TYR A 54 -3.98 -8.59 9.52
C TYR A 54 -4.69 -7.95 10.71
N ILE A 55 -5.13 -6.69 10.60
CA ILE A 55 -5.76 -5.94 11.70
C ILE A 55 -7.24 -6.34 11.89
N VAL A 56 -7.98 -6.59 10.80
CA VAL A 56 -9.43 -6.85 10.82
C VAL A 56 -9.86 -7.94 11.83
N PRO A 57 -9.17 -9.09 11.97
CA PRO A 57 -9.51 -10.08 12.99
C PRO A 57 -9.54 -9.52 14.41
N PHE A 58 -8.54 -8.73 14.79
CA PHE A 58 -8.44 -8.13 16.12
C PHE A 58 -9.55 -7.10 16.39
N VAL A 59 -10.00 -6.40 15.36
CA VAL A 59 -11.12 -5.45 15.44
C VAL A 59 -12.43 -6.18 15.75
N ASN A 60 -12.67 -7.30 15.06
CA ASN A 60 -13.91 -8.07 15.22
C ASN A 60 -13.99 -8.78 16.58
N GLU A 61 -12.84 -9.15 17.16
CA GLU A 61 -12.78 -9.78 18.50
C GLU A 61 -13.05 -8.78 19.64
N LYS A 62 -12.70 -7.51 19.44
CA LYS A 62 -12.69 -6.49 20.51
C LYS A 62 -13.97 -5.65 20.58
N GLU A 63 -15.09 -6.09 19.97
CA GLU A 63 -16.38 -5.37 19.85
C GLU A 63 -16.52 -4.18 20.83
N ASN A 64 -16.26 -2.96 20.33
CA ASN A 64 -16.37 -1.66 21.01
C ASN A 64 -15.21 -1.19 21.91
N SER A 65 -14.06 -1.87 21.94
CA SER A 65 -12.85 -1.38 22.63
C SER A 65 -11.84 -0.75 21.65
N LYS A 66 -11.18 0.34 22.09
CA LYS A 66 -10.15 1.02 21.31
C LYS A 66 -8.98 0.05 21.08
N LEU A 67 -8.59 -0.12 19.82
CA LEU A 67 -7.51 -1.01 19.43
C LEU A 67 -6.16 -0.30 19.61
N ASP A 68 -5.26 -0.85 20.43
CA ASP A 68 -3.86 -0.40 20.45
C ASP A 68 -3.06 -1.15 19.38
N LEU A 69 -2.66 -0.44 18.32
CA LEU A 69 -1.85 -1.01 17.24
C LEU A 69 -0.48 -1.52 17.70
N ARG A 70 0.03 -1.07 18.86
CA ARG A 70 1.29 -1.58 19.43
C ARG A 70 1.16 -3.02 19.88
N GLU A 71 0.03 -3.41 20.48
CA GLU A 71 -0.23 -4.79 20.87
C GLU A 71 -0.18 -5.70 19.64
N ILE A 72 -0.87 -5.29 18.57
CA ILE A 72 -0.93 -6.03 17.31
C ILE A 72 0.43 -6.09 16.62
N TYR A 73 1.20 -4.99 16.68
CA TYR A 73 2.56 -4.93 16.15
C TYR A 73 3.48 -5.95 16.84
N LEU A 74 3.43 -6.02 18.17
CA LEU A 74 4.18 -7.00 18.95
C LEU A 74 3.74 -8.43 18.60
N CYS A 75 2.44 -8.70 18.47
CA CYS A 75 1.94 -9.99 17.99
C CYS A 75 2.50 -10.36 16.60
N LYS A 76 2.57 -9.39 15.68
CA LYS A 76 3.12 -9.60 14.32
C LYS A 76 4.62 -9.92 14.33
N LYS A 77 5.36 -9.31 15.25
CA LYS A 77 6.81 -9.50 15.38
C LYS A 77 7.19 -10.74 16.17
N GLY A 78 6.26 -11.30 16.94
CA GLY A 78 6.47 -12.53 17.70
C GLY A 78 7.33 -12.28 18.94
N HIS A 79 8.22 -13.23 19.25
CA HIS A 79 9.09 -13.20 20.43
C HIS A 79 10.40 -12.44 20.21
N GLU A 80 10.48 -11.58 19.20
CA GLU A 80 11.62 -10.66 19.08
C GLU A 80 11.60 -9.69 20.27
N ASP A 81 12.74 -9.52 20.95
CA ASP A 81 12.92 -8.53 22.01
C ASP A 81 12.89 -7.11 21.41
N ILE A 82 11.69 -6.62 21.15
CA ILE A 82 11.46 -5.27 20.63
C ILE A 82 11.03 -4.37 21.77
N GLU A 83 11.92 -3.46 22.16
CA GLU A 83 11.58 -2.36 23.05
C GLU A 83 10.66 -1.37 22.32
N VAL A 84 9.41 -1.27 22.79
CA VAL A 84 8.43 -0.28 22.35
C VAL A 84 8.21 0.72 23.48
N SER A 85 8.50 1.99 23.22
CA SER A 85 8.26 3.10 24.16
C SER A 85 6.81 3.57 24.12
N GLU A 86 6.34 4.24 25.17
CA GLU A 86 5.04 4.92 25.19
C GLU A 86 4.93 6.02 24.12
N ALA A 87 6.07 6.62 23.75
CA ALA A 87 6.16 7.63 22.69
C ALA A 87 6.23 7.01 21.28
N ASP A 88 6.43 5.70 21.18
CA ASP A 88 6.41 5.00 19.91
C ASP A 88 4.98 4.76 19.45
N THR A 89 4.85 4.68 18.15
CA THR A 89 3.56 4.65 17.47
C THR A 89 3.66 3.71 16.28
N VAL A 90 2.53 3.12 15.89
CA VAL A 90 2.49 2.17 14.78
C VAL A 90 1.67 2.76 13.66
N CYS A 91 2.23 2.78 12.45
CA CYS A 91 1.51 3.25 11.27
C CYS A 91 0.39 2.26 10.89
N GLY A 92 -0.85 2.73 10.79
CA GLY A 92 -2.00 1.91 10.38
C GLY A 92 -2.00 1.44 8.92
N PHE A 93 -1.15 2.03 8.06
CA PHE A 93 -1.03 1.63 6.65
C PHE A 93 0.04 0.55 6.43
N CYS A 94 1.23 0.71 7.03
CA CYS A 94 2.35 -0.19 6.81
C CYS A 94 2.73 -1.05 8.01
N MET A 95 2.06 -0.90 9.16
CA MET A 95 2.33 -1.63 10.40
C MET A 95 3.79 -1.52 10.87
N SER A 96 4.44 -0.39 10.59
CA SER A 96 5.81 -0.12 11.01
C SER A 96 5.82 0.70 12.31
N LEU A 97 6.75 0.38 13.20
CA LEU A 97 7.00 1.14 14.42
C LEU A 97 7.77 2.42 14.07
N LEU A 98 7.21 3.56 14.45
CA LEU A 98 7.77 4.88 14.25
C LEU A 98 8.28 5.43 15.58
N LYS A 99 9.58 5.67 15.65
CA LYS A 99 10.24 6.28 16.80
C LYS A 99 10.16 7.80 16.67
N SER A 100 9.30 8.42 17.49
CA SER A 100 9.21 9.89 17.60
C SER A 100 8.92 10.64 16.29
N CYS A 101 8.21 10.04 15.33
CA CYS A 101 7.77 10.75 14.11
C CYS A 101 6.42 11.43 14.30
N PRO A 102 6.22 12.65 13.75
CA PRO A 102 4.90 13.27 13.73
C PRO A 102 3.96 12.51 12.78
N PHE A 103 2.71 12.34 13.20
CA PHE A 103 1.63 11.82 12.35
C PHE A 103 1.00 12.95 11.56
N LEU A 104 0.68 12.66 10.30
CA LEU A 104 -0.32 13.43 9.60
C LEU A 104 -1.69 13.01 10.15
N SER A 105 -2.29 13.84 11.01
CA SER A 105 -3.67 13.63 11.41
C SER A 105 -4.57 13.84 10.21
N LEU A 106 -5.25 12.77 9.78
CA LEU A 106 -6.19 12.85 8.69
C LEU A 106 -7.35 13.79 9.08
N ASP A 107 -7.71 13.94 10.35
CA ASP A 107 -8.82 14.81 10.80
C ASP A 107 -8.58 16.32 10.65
N ASN A 108 -7.38 16.72 10.23
CA ASN A 108 -7.10 18.11 9.89
C ASN A 108 -7.89 18.55 8.63
N LYS A 109 -8.36 19.80 8.62
CA LYS A 109 -9.07 20.42 7.49
C LYS A 109 -8.14 21.09 6.47
N ASP A 110 -6.84 20.88 6.63
CA ASP A 110 -5.83 21.29 5.68
C ASP A 110 -6.16 20.75 4.27
N GLU A 111 -5.97 21.57 3.23
CA GLU A 111 -6.28 21.22 1.85
C GLU A 111 -5.43 20.04 1.37
N ASP A 112 -4.15 19.98 1.76
CA ASP A 112 -3.25 18.89 1.40
C ASP A 112 -3.70 17.58 2.05
N VAL A 113 -4.15 17.64 3.31
CA VAL A 113 -4.72 16.48 4.02
C VAL A 113 -6.04 16.03 3.40
N THR A 114 -6.86 16.98 2.94
CA THR A 114 -8.13 16.69 2.27
C THR A 114 -7.90 15.99 0.94
N LEU A 115 -6.91 16.42 0.16
CA LEU A 115 -6.52 15.75 -1.09
C LEU A 115 -6.01 14.33 -0.82
N VAL A 116 -5.15 14.15 0.19
CA VAL A 116 -4.67 12.82 0.58
C VAL A 116 -5.82 11.91 0.99
N LYS A 117 -6.78 12.41 1.79
CA LYS A 117 -8.02 11.68 2.10
C LYS A 117 -8.80 11.28 0.85
N MET A 118 -9.01 12.20 -0.09
CA MET A 118 -9.74 11.91 -1.34
C MET A 118 -9.02 10.86 -2.19
N MET A 119 -7.70 10.94 -2.29
CA MET A 119 -6.88 9.95 -3.00
C MET A 119 -6.98 8.58 -2.33
N ILE A 120 -6.92 8.52 -1.00
CA ILE A 120 -7.08 7.27 -0.27
C ILE A 120 -8.45 6.66 -0.55
N ASN A 121 -9.52 7.45 -0.47
CA ASN A 121 -10.89 6.98 -0.69
C ASN A 121 -11.12 6.46 -2.12
N LYS A 122 -10.51 7.12 -3.10
CA LYS A 122 -10.67 6.76 -4.51
C LYS A 122 -9.84 5.53 -4.89
N CYS A 123 -8.63 5.41 -4.37
CA CYS A 123 -7.68 4.36 -4.78
C CYS A 123 -7.72 3.13 -3.86
N PHE A 124 -8.17 3.31 -2.63
CA PHE A 124 -8.17 2.30 -1.56
C PHE A 124 -9.45 2.38 -0.71
N PRO A 125 -10.64 2.24 -1.31
CA PRO A 125 -11.91 2.32 -0.57
C PRO A 125 -12.03 1.26 0.52
N GLU A 126 -11.29 0.15 0.44
CA GLU A 126 -11.28 -0.91 1.46
C GLU A 126 -10.63 -0.42 2.77
N LEU A 127 -9.64 0.47 2.68
CA LEU A 127 -8.91 1.01 3.83
C LEU A 127 -9.70 2.05 4.63
N LEU A 128 -10.79 2.58 4.06
CA LEU A 128 -11.68 3.51 4.76
C LEU A 128 -12.30 2.89 6.02
N SER A 129 -12.54 1.58 5.98
CA SER A 129 -13.04 0.84 7.15
C SER A 129 -12.09 0.98 8.35
N LEU A 130 -10.76 1.05 8.13
CA LEU A 130 -9.77 1.23 9.19
C LEU A 130 -9.70 2.65 9.72
N THR A 131 -9.90 3.67 8.87
CA THR A 131 -9.87 5.08 9.32
C THR A 131 -10.96 5.43 10.32
N ARG A 132 -11.97 4.56 10.47
CA ARG A 132 -13.03 4.72 11.48
C ARG A 132 -12.76 3.97 12.78
N ILE A 133 -11.74 3.11 12.81
CA ILE A 133 -11.49 2.12 13.87
C ILE A 133 -10.17 2.39 14.59
N LEU A 134 -9.22 3.02 13.89
CA LEU A 134 -7.96 3.55 14.43
C LEU A 134 -8.13 4.98 14.92
#